data_AF-A0A7L5ZBC5-F1
#
_entry.id   AF-A0A7L5ZBC5-F1
#
_cell.length_a   1.000
_cell.length_b   1.000
_cell.length_c   1.000
_cell.angle_alpha   90.00
_cell.angle_beta   90.00
_cell.angle_gamma   90.00
#
_symmetry.space_group_name_H-M   'P 1'
#
loop_
_entity.id
_entity.type
_entity.pdbx_description
1 polymer ?
#
loop_
_entity_poly.entity_id
_entity_poly.type
_entity_poly.pdbx_seq_one_letter_code
_entity_poly.pdbx_strand_id
1 'polypeptide(L)'
;MVVVGDFNTSKFSAAAAEMLPAMKAAGFGDVLDQEYQVNPPVNVRAEVVVNGWINSFNDYRRDMTPYSYSTNHAKVGNSIDWIFATNSLRVKQWKMVIDFNPTTLRINGVIPSDHNMISSIIML
;
A
#
# COMPACT_ATOMS: atom_id res chain seq x y z
N MET A 1 -7.34 13.78 -10.69
CA MET A 1 -6.46 14.30 -9.61
C MET A 1 -5.86 13.12 -8.86
N VAL A 2 -4.65 13.29 -8.33
CA VAL A 2 -3.96 12.29 -7.52
C VAL A 2 -3.48 12.99 -6.25
N VAL A 3 -3.69 12.36 -5.09
CA VAL A 3 -3.22 12.81 -3.78
C VAL A 3 -2.36 11.70 -3.20
N VAL A 4 -1.15 12.04 -2.76
CA VAL A 4 -0.17 11.07 -2.25
C VAL A 4 0.47 11.58 -0.98
N GLY A 5 0.91 10.67 -0.13
CA GLY A 5 1.73 11.00 1.03
C GLY A 5 1.59 10.01 2.16
N ASP A 6 2.26 10.32 3.26
CA ASP A 6 2.05 9.66 4.54
C ASP A 6 0.83 10.29 5.24
N PHE A 7 -0.20 9.49 5.49
CA PHE A 7 -1.42 9.93 6.20
C PHE A 7 -1.40 9.45 7.66
N ASN A 8 -0.31 8.79 8.08
CA ASN A 8 -0.12 8.23 9.42
C ASN A 8 -1.31 7.39 9.90
N THR A 9 -1.93 6.67 8.96
CA THR A 9 -3.22 6.00 9.12
C THR A 9 -3.16 4.67 8.37
N SER A 10 -3.44 3.54 9.01
CA SER A 10 -3.55 2.24 8.33
C SER A 10 -5.00 1.83 8.16
N LYS A 11 -5.29 0.91 7.24
CA LYS A 11 -6.65 0.35 7.05
C LYS A 11 -7.30 -0.32 8.28
N PHE A 12 -6.54 -0.56 9.35
CA PHE A 12 -7.05 -1.09 10.62
C PHE A 12 -7.15 -0.03 11.73
N SER A 13 -6.68 1.19 11.49
CA SER A 13 -6.74 2.28 12.45
C SER A 13 -8.14 2.90 12.52
N ALA A 14 -8.52 3.44 13.69
CA ALA A 14 -9.79 4.15 13.84
C ALA A 14 -9.92 5.35 12.89
N ALA A 15 -8.81 6.05 12.61
CA ALA A 15 -8.79 7.18 11.67
C ALA A 15 -9.18 6.77 10.23
N ALA A 16 -8.87 5.53 9.81
CA ALA A 16 -9.28 5.05 8.49
C ALA A 16 -10.81 4.92 8.34
N ALA A 17 -11.54 4.72 9.44
CA ALA A 17 -13.00 4.67 9.46
C ALA A 17 -13.63 6.01 9.04
N GLU A 18 -12.91 7.13 9.23
CA GLU A 18 -13.36 8.46 8.83
C GLU A 18 -12.71 8.89 7.50
N MET A 19 -11.40 8.70 7.37
CA MET A 19 -10.63 9.12 6.20
C MET A 19 -11.12 8.46 4.90
N LEU A 20 -11.34 7.14 4.90
CA LEU A 20 -11.71 6.42 3.68
C LEU A 20 -13.09 6.83 3.15
N PRO A 21 -14.16 6.93 3.98
CA PRO A 21 -15.43 7.51 3.55
C PRO A 21 -15.30 8.96 3.07
N ALA A 22 -14.50 9.80 3.73
CA ALA A 22 -14.31 11.20 3.33
C ALA A 22 -13.66 11.30 1.94
N MET A 23 -12.60 10.53 1.68
CA MET A 23 -11.95 10.46 0.37
C MET A 23 -12.91 9.96 -0.71
N LYS A 24 -13.71 8.93 -0.39
CA LYS A 24 -14.75 8.39 -1.29
C LYS A 24 -15.81 9.44 -1.63
N ALA A 25 -16.32 10.16 -0.64
CA ALA A 25 -17.30 11.23 -0.83
C ALA A 25 -16.74 12.38 -1.68
N ALA A 26 -15.43 12.66 -1.57
CA ALA A 26 -14.72 13.62 -2.40
C ALA A 26 -14.37 13.10 -3.82
N GLY A 27 -14.80 11.88 -4.18
CA GLY A 27 -14.61 11.31 -5.52
C GLY A 27 -13.27 10.59 -5.73
N PHE A 28 -12.53 10.33 -4.66
CA PHE A 28 -11.29 9.55 -4.70
C PHE A 28 -11.53 8.09 -4.33
N GLY A 29 -10.78 7.21 -4.96
CA GLY A 29 -10.62 5.83 -4.51
C GLY A 29 -9.17 5.59 -4.11
N ASP A 30 -8.96 4.66 -3.19
CA ASP A 30 -7.62 4.17 -2.88
C ASP A 30 -7.03 3.43 -4.08
N VAL A 31 -5.74 3.63 -4.33
CA VAL A 31 -4.97 2.98 -5.39
C VAL A 31 -4.28 1.71 -4.90
N LEU A 32 -4.01 1.62 -3.59
CA LEU A 32 -3.26 0.52 -2.97
C LEU A 32 -4.13 -0.68 -2.60
N ASP A 33 -5.41 -0.68 -2.99
CA ASP A 33 -6.39 -1.73 -2.67
C ASP A 33 -6.53 -2.00 -1.16
N GLN A 34 -6.34 -0.99 -0.32
CA GLN A 34 -6.56 -1.06 1.11
C GLN A 34 -8.04 -0.76 1.43
N GLU A 35 -8.67 -1.71 2.10
CA GLU A 35 -10.05 -1.59 2.55
C GLU A 35 -10.13 -1.61 4.08
N TYR A 36 -10.98 -0.74 4.64
CA TYR A 36 -11.13 -0.63 6.08
C TYR A 36 -11.50 -1.98 6.69
N GLN A 37 -10.63 -2.49 7.57
CA GLN A 37 -10.78 -3.77 8.27
C GLN A 37 -10.97 -5.02 7.40
N VAL A 38 -10.69 -4.94 6.09
CA VAL A 38 -10.85 -6.05 5.14
C VAL A 38 -9.46 -6.42 4.57
N ASN A 39 -9.07 -7.70 4.72
CA ASN A 39 -7.81 -8.21 4.19
C ASN A 39 -7.84 -9.74 4.06
N PRO A 40 -7.78 -10.34 2.85
CA PRO A 40 -7.58 -9.74 1.53
C PRO A 40 -8.66 -8.75 1.09
N PRO A 41 -8.34 -7.75 0.25
CA PRO A 41 -9.34 -6.85 -0.33
C PRO A 41 -10.25 -7.58 -1.32
N VAL A 42 -11.45 -7.05 -1.52
CA VAL A 42 -12.47 -7.59 -2.43
C VAL A 42 -12.86 -6.60 -3.53
N ASN A 43 -12.60 -5.31 -3.31
CA ASN A 43 -12.88 -4.19 -4.21
C ASN A 43 -11.56 -3.62 -4.76
N VAL A 44 -10.77 -4.46 -5.43
CA VAL A 44 -9.50 -4.06 -6.04
C VAL A 44 -9.72 -3.11 -7.21
N ARG A 45 -8.93 -2.04 -7.28
CA ARG A 45 -8.89 -1.09 -8.42
C ARG A 45 -7.70 -1.33 -9.32
N ALA A 46 -6.59 -1.82 -8.76
CA ALA A 46 -5.39 -2.04 -9.53
C ALA A 46 -5.45 -3.35 -10.32
N GLU A 47 -5.05 -3.29 -11.59
CA GLU A 47 -4.97 -4.50 -12.43
C GLU A 47 -3.77 -5.38 -12.08
N VAL A 48 -2.68 -4.76 -11.63
CA VAL A 48 -1.44 -5.44 -11.29
C VAL A 48 -0.93 -4.89 -9.96
N VAL A 49 -0.63 -5.80 -9.04
CA VAL A 49 -0.05 -5.49 -7.74
C VAL A 49 1.30 -6.18 -7.64
N VAL A 50 2.35 -5.40 -7.37
CA VAL A 50 3.71 -5.93 -7.19
C VAL A 50 4.15 -5.70 -5.75
N ASN A 51 4.49 -6.78 -5.04
CA ASN A 51 4.92 -6.75 -3.64
C ASN A 51 3.90 -6.10 -2.69
N GLY A 52 2.60 -6.11 -3.04
CA GLY A 52 1.58 -5.40 -2.26
C GLY A 52 1.29 -5.96 -0.87
N TRP A 53 1.82 -7.13 -0.55
CA TRP A 53 1.74 -7.77 0.77
C TRP A 53 2.72 -7.20 1.81
N ILE A 54 3.66 -6.35 1.37
CA ILE A 54 4.66 -5.68 2.20
C ILE A 54 4.10 -4.36 2.72
N ASN A 55 4.35 -4.01 3.99
CA ASN A 55 3.92 -2.72 4.52
C ASN A 55 4.78 -1.58 3.99
N SER A 56 4.20 -0.37 3.93
CA SER A 56 5.00 0.83 3.68
C SER A 56 5.96 1.11 4.83
N PHE A 57 5.51 1.05 6.09
CA PHE A 57 6.41 1.21 7.24
C PHE A 57 7.35 0.01 7.44
N ASN A 58 8.66 0.26 7.50
CA ASN A 58 9.72 -0.75 7.65
C ASN A 58 10.61 -0.55 8.89
N ASP A 59 10.62 0.62 9.55
CA ASP A 59 11.38 0.88 10.79
C ASP A 59 12.90 0.54 10.68
N TYR A 60 13.46 0.70 9.48
CA TYR A 60 14.83 0.28 9.12
C TYR A 60 15.11 -1.23 9.31
N ARG A 61 14.07 -2.06 9.47
CA ARG A 61 14.21 -3.50 9.63
C ARG A 61 14.54 -4.14 8.30
N ARG A 62 15.70 -4.81 8.27
CA ARG A 62 16.15 -5.55 7.08
C ARG A 62 15.29 -6.78 6.80
N ASP A 63 14.81 -7.46 7.82
CA ASP A 63 13.90 -8.61 7.67
C ASP A 63 12.47 -8.09 7.57
N MET A 64 11.80 -8.37 6.45
CA MET A 64 10.43 -7.89 6.22
C MET A 64 9.34 -8.78 6.81
N THR A 65 9.68 -9.99 7.25
CA THR A 65 8.71 -10.96 7.77
C THR A 65 7.92 -10.47 8.99
N PRO A 66 8.48 -9.70 9.95
CA PRO A 66 7.74 -9.33 11.16
C PRO A 66 6.63 -8.33 10.93
N TYR A 67 6.67 -7.59 9.82
CA TYR A 67 5.70 -6.55 9.52
C TYR A 67 4.87 -6.82 8.27
N SER A 68 5.26 -7.77 7.42
CA SER A 68 4.58 -8.04 6.13
C SER A 68 3.82 -9.37 6.13
N TYR A 69 2.95 -9.58 5.15
CA TYR A 69 2.21 -10.83 4.98
C TYR A 69 2.99 -11.88 4.17
N SER A 70 4.21 -12.23 4.59
CA SER A 70 5.14 -13.10 3.82
C SER A 70 4.67 -14.53 3.57
N THR A 71 3.66 -15.01 4.31
CA THR A 71 3.07 -16.34 4.13
C THR A 71 1.74 -16.31 3.37
N ASN A 72 1.19 -15.12 3.09
CA ASN A 72 -0.06 -14.97 2.36
C ASN A 72 -0.06 -13.67 1.53
N HIS A 73 0.47 -13.78 0.30
CA HIS A 73 0.61 -12.65 -0.61
C HIS A 73 -0.71 -12.17 -1.24
N ALA A 74 -1.85 -12.82 -0.97
CA ALA A 74 -3.16 -12.30 -1.36
C ALA A 74 -3.58 -11.12 -0.47
N LYS A 75 -2.97 -10.97 0.71
CA LYS A 75 -3.19 -9.83 1.59
C LYS A 75 -2.43 -8.60 1.10
N VAL A 76 -3.00 -7.43 1.38
CA VAL A 76 -2.32 -6.15 1.18
C VAL A 76 -1.66 -5.74 2.50
N GLY A 77 -0.44 -5.22 2.45
CA GLY A 77 0.31 -4.70 3.58
C GLY A 77 -0.44 -3.58 4.32
N ASN A 78 -0.09 -3.35 5.57
CA ASN A 78 -0.67 -2.30 6.40
C ASN A 78 0.07 -0.99 6.15
N SER A 79 -0.13 -0.42 4.97
CA SER A 79 0.50 0.84 4.59
C SER A 79 -0.12 2.01 5.36
N ILE A 80 0.74 2.93 5.77
CA ILE A 80 0.38 4.23 6.34
C ILE A 80 0.56 5.39 5.34
N ASP A 81 1.27 5.08 4.25
CA ASP A 81 1.38 5.88 3.05
C ASP A 81 0.27 5.50 2.06
N TRP A 82 -0.32 6.50 1.41
CA TRP A 82 -1.47 6.32 0.53
C TRP A 82 -1.26 6.98 -0.82
N ILE A 83 -1.90 6.40 -1.84
CA ILE A 83 -2.15 7.04 -3.12
C ILE A 83 -3.67 7.01 -3.32
N PHE A 84 -4.27 8.18 -3.41
CA PHE A 84 -5.66 8.34 -3.79
C PHE A 84 -5.74 8.93 -5.18
N ALA A 85 -6.63 8.37 -6.01
CA ALA A 85 -6.86 8.86 -7.37
C ALA A 85 -8.35 9.03 -7.61
N THR A 86 -8.72 10.06 -8.38
CA THR A 86 -10.10 10.26 -8.84
C THR A 86 -10.66 8.95 -9.41
N ASN A 87 -11.90 8.60 -9.09
CA ASN A 87 -12.48 7.29 -9.41
C ASN A 87 -12.54 6.98 -10.91
N SER A 88 -12.59 7.99 -11.77
CA SER A 88 -12.57 7.82 -13.23
C SER A 88 -11.20 7.41 -13.78
N LEU A 89 -10.11 7.59 -13.02
CA LEU A 89 -8.78 7.23 -13.45
C LEU A 89 -8.56 5.72 -13.26
N ARG A 90 -8.00 5.10 -14.28
CA ARG A 90 -7.70 3.67 -14.31
C ARG A 90 -6.35 3.40 -13.62
N VAL A 91 -6.32 2.46 -12.68
CA VAL A 91 -5.10 2.06 -11.98
C VAL A 91 -4.48 0.86 -12.69
N LYS A 92 -3.46 1.10 -13.51
CA LYS A 92 -2.82 0.03 -14.27
C LYS A 92 -1.97 -0.87 -13.38
N GLN A 93 -1.27 -0.27 -12.41
CA GLN A 93 -0.42 -0.98 -11.47
C GLN A 93 -0.20 -0.15 -10.21
N TRP A 94 0.04 -0.82 -9.08
CA TRP A 94 0.86 -0.25 -8.01
C TRP A 94 1.91 -1.25 -7.52
N LYS A 95 2.99 -0.73 -6.94
CA LYS A 95 4.04 -1.54 -6.33
C LYS A 95 4.52 -0.96 -5.01
N MET A 96 4.88 -1.86 -4.10
CA MET A 96 5.83 -1.54 -3.03
C MET A 96 7.24 -1.58 -3.60
N VAL A 97 7.95 -0.44 -3.59
CA VAL A 97 9.30 -0.32 -4.14
C VAL A 97 10.31 -0.81 -3.11
N ILE A 98 10.76 -2.04 -3.28
CA ILE A 98 11.73 -2.68 -2.38
C ILE A 98 12.60 -3.65 -3.17
N ASP A 99 13.89 -3.68 -2.86
CA ASP A 99 14.84 -4.69 -3.34
C ASP A 99 15.16 -5.64 -2.19
N PHE A 100 14.89 -6.94 -2.37
CA PHE A 100 15.10 -7.93 -1.34
C PHE A 100 15.46 -9.29 -1.91
N ASN A 101 16.13 -10.10 -1.09
CA ASN A 101 16.42 -11.48 -1.42
C ASN A 101 15.16 -12.34 -1.20
N PRO A 102 14.61 -13.00 -2.24
CA PRO A 102 13.35 -13.74 -2.14
C PRO A 102 13.46 -15.02 -1.29
N THR A 103 14.66 -15.53 -1.03
CA THR A 103 14.88 -16.70 -0.19
C THR A 103 14.93 -16.34 1.29
N THR A 104 15.62 -15.24 1.64
CA THR A 104 15.80 -14.83 3.03
C THR A 104 14.80 -13.77 3.49
N LEU A 105 14.08 -13.16 2.55
CA LEU A 105 13.17 -12.02 2.78
C LEU A 105 13.85 -10.83 3.46
N ARG A 106 15.16 -10.67 3.21
CA ARG A 106 15.95 -9.54 3.71
C ARG A 106 16.15 -8.50 2.62
N ILE A 107 15.98 -7.24 2.98
CA ILE A 107 16.23 -6.08 2.12
C ILE A 107 17.72 -6.04 1.73
N ASN A 108 17.96 -5.87 0.43
CA ASN A 108 19.29 -5.70 -0.14
C ASN A 108 19.72 -4.22 -0.03
N GLY A 109 21.02 -3.99 0.18
CA GLY A 109 21.58 -2.63 0.13
C GLY A 109 21.17 -1.70 1.28
N VAL A 110 21.02 -0.43 0.95
CA VAL A 110 20.72 0.67 1.88
C VAL A 110 19.21 0.87 1.96
N ILE A 111 18.69 0.97 3.19
CA ILE A 111 17.31 1.36 3.45
C ILE A 111 17.28 2.90 3.54
N PRO A 112 16.68 3.61 2.57
CA PRO A 112 16.78 5.08 2.50
C PRO A 112 15.86 5.80 3.49
N SER A 113 14.84 5.12 4.02
CA SER A 113 13.86 5.64 4.98
C SER A 113 13.22 4.48 5.74
N ASP A 114 12.73 4.76 6.94
CA ASP A 114 11.80 3.91 7.71
C ASP A 114 10.47 3.63 7.00
N HIS A 115 10.21 4.27 5.86
CA HIS A 115 9.12 3.97 4.94
C HIS A 115 9.67 3.47 3.59
N ASN A 116 9.05 2.42 3.08
CA ASN A 116 9.20 1.94 1.71
C ASN A 116 8.43 2.87 0.78
N MET A 117 9.05 3.24 -0.33
CA MET A 117 8.37 4.01 -1.37
C MET A 117 7.24 3.18 -1.99
N ILE A 118 6.10 3.83 -2.23
CA ILE A 118 4.99 3.29 -3.03
C ILE A 118 4.96 3.97 -4.39
N SER A 119 4.66 3.22 -5.45
CA SER A 119 4.59 3.74 -6.82
C SER A 119 3.35 3.20 -7.52
N SER A 120 2.71 4.03 -8.35
CA SER A 120 1.57 3.61 -9.17
C SER A 120 1.68 4.12 -10.62
N ILE A 121 1.12 3.36 -11.55
CA ILE A 121 0.91 3.74 -12.94
C ILE A 121 -0.59 3.99 -13.12
N ILE A 122 -0.96 5.23 -13.37
CA ILE A 122 -2.34 5.69 -13.52
C ILE A 122 -2.55 6.15 -14.96
N MET A 123 -3.66 5.73 -15.57
CA MET A 123 -4.02 6.02 -16.95
C MET A 123 -5.23 6.96 -17.00
N LEU A 124 -5.26 7.78 -18.05
CA LEU A 124 -6.40 8.62 -18.42
C LEU A 124 -7.48 7.80 -19.14
#